data_AF-A0A090W091-F1
#
_entry.id   AF-A0A090W091-F1
#
_cell.length_a   1.000
_cell.length_b   1.000
_cell.length_c   1.000
_cell.angle_alpha   90.00
_cell.angle_beta   90.00
_cell.angle_gamma   90.00
#
_symmetry.space_group_name_H-M   'P 1'
#
loop_
_entity.id
_entity.type
_entity.pdbx_description
1 polymer ?
#
loop_
_entity_poly.entity_id
_entity_poly.type
_entity_poly.pdbx_seq_one_letter_code
_entity_poly.pdbx_strand_id
1 'polypeptide(L)'
;MQTEKVVDYIVNWLKDYAKNAGVNGFVVGVSGGIDSAVTSTLVAKTGLNVLCVEMPIHQAKSHVSRAHEHIALLKKRFDNVDATRADLTPVFEEFKTEVFLDGDQAQ
;
A
#
# COMPACT_ATOMS: atom_id res chain seq x y z
N MET A 1 -24.41 -5.79 -10.42
CA MET A 1 -23.00 -5.76 -10.85
C MET A 1 -22.47 -7.19 -10.84
N GLN A 2 -21.67 -7.62 -11.82
CA GLN A 2 -21.13 -8.99 -11.87
C GLN A 2 -19.77 -9.07 -11.18
N THR A 3 -19.75 -8.89 -9.84
CA THR A 3 -18.53 -8.62 -9.07
C THR A 3 -17.45 -9.68 -9.23
N GLU A 4 -17.80 -10.97 -9.17
CA GLU A 4 -16.81 -12.05 -9.32
C GLU A 4 -16.10 -12.00 -10.67
N LYS A 5 -16.84 -11.77 -11.77
CA LYS A 5 -16.27 -11.63 -13.11
C LYS A 5 -15.35 -10.41 -13.22
N VAL A 6 -15.70 -9.31 -12.55
CA VAL A 6 -14.85 -8.11 -12.51
C VAL A 6 -13.56 -8.39 -11.74
N VAL A 7 -13.64 -9.11 -10.61
CA VAL A 7 -12.47 -9.53 -9.84
C VAL A 7 -11.56 -10.40 -10.70
N ASP A 8 -12.11 -11.43 -11.35
CA ASP A 8 -11.32 -12.35 -12.19
C ASP A 8 -10.67 -11.62 -13.37
N TYR A 9 -11.40 -10.71 -14.01
CA TYR A 9 -10.86 -9.88 -15.08
C TYR A 9 -9.68 -9.03 -14.60
N ILE A 10 -9.82 -8.31 -13.48
CA ILE A 10 -8.76 -7.45 -12.96
C ILE A 10 -7.55 -8.27 -12.51
N VAL A 11 -7.76 -9.40 -11.83
CA VAL A 11 -6.67 -10.28 -11.38
C VAL A 11 -5.87 -10.82 -12.56
N ASN A 12 -6.55 -11.27 -13.62
CA ASN A 12 -5.88 -11.76 -14.82
C ASN A 12 -5.15 -10.64 -15.57
N TRP A 13 -5.78 -9.45 -15.69
CA TRP A 13 -5.13 -8.29 -16.28
C TRP A 13 -3.86 -7.89 -15.51
N LEU A 14 -3.88 -7.91 -14.17
CA LEU A 14 -2.70 -7.63 -13.35
C LEU A 14 -1.59 -8.67 -13.56
N LYS A 15 -1.94 -9.96 -13.64
CA LYS A 15 -0.97 -11.03 -13.94
C LYS A 15 -0.29 -10.80 -15.29
N ASP A 16 -1.07 -10.54 -16.32
CA ASP A 16 -0.56 -10.31 -17.67
C ASP A 16 0.30 -9.05 -17.73
N TYR A 17 -0.12 -7.98 -17.05
CA TYR A 17 0.64 -6.75 -16.94
C TYR A 17 2.03 -6.99 -16.33
N ALA A 18 2.10 -7.66 -15.18
CA ALA A 18 3.37 -7.96 -14.51
C ALA A 18 4.27 -8.88 -15.37
N LYS A 19 3.68 -9.89 -16.01
CA LYS A 19 4.42 -10.81 -16.89
C LYS A 19 5.00 -10.09 -18.11
N ASN A 20 4.22 -9.21 -18.75
CA ASN A 20 4.66 -8.45 -19.91
C ASN A 20 5.73 -7.41 -19.56
N ALA A 21 5.66 -6.85 -18.35
CA ALA A 21 6.69 -5.94 -17.84
C ALA A 21 7.97 -6.68 -17.38
N GLY A 22 7.96 -8.01 -17.29
CA GLY A 22 9.10 -8.80 -16.81
C GLY A 22 9.41 -8.59 -15.32
N VAL A 23 8.41 -8.22 -14.52
CA VAL A 23 8.57 -8.00 -13.08
C VAL A 23 8.11 -9.20 -12.26
N ASN A 24 8.67 -9.35 -11.06
CA ASN A 24 8.43 -10.52 -10.21
C ASN A 24 7.19 -10.40 -9.30
N GLY A 25 6.53 -9.25 -9.30
CA GLY A 25 5.47 -8.96 -8.32
C GLY A 25 5.14 -7.48 -8.19
N PHE A 26 4.55 -7.13 -7.05
CA PHE A 26 3.99 -5.82 -6.80
C PHE A 26 4.40 -5.25 -5.44
N VAL A 27 4.45 -3.94 -5.35
CA VAL A 27 4.62 -3.20 -4.09
C VAL A 27 3.38 -2.31 -3.91
N VAL A 28 2.73 -2.38 -2.75
CA VAL A 28 1.48 -1.65 -2.49
C VAL A 28 1.53 -0.95 -1.14
N GLY A 29 1.32 0.37 -1.14
CA GLY A 29 1.13 1.13 0.09
C GLY A 29 -0.23 0.84 0.73
N VAL A 30 -0.25 0.40 2.00
CA VAL A 30 -1.50 0.11 2.73
C VAL A 30 -1.73 1.17 3.80
N SER A 31 -2.77 1.99 3.62
CA SER A 31 -3.06 3.15 4.47
C SER A 31 -4.17 2.92 5.50
N GLY A 32 -4.84 1.76 5.47
CA GLY A 32 -6.05 1.47 6.24
C GLY A 32 -7.35 1.93 5.56
N GLY A 33 -7.25 2.56 4.39
CA GLY A 33 -8.39 2.92 3.54
C GLY A 33 -8.83 1.80 2.60
N ILE A 34 -10.08 1.86 2.14
CA ILE A 34 -10.72 0.82 1.32
C ILE A 34 -10.02 0.58 -0.03
N ASP A 35 -9.54 1.64 -0.69
CA ASP A 35 -8.93 1.52 -2.01
C ASP A 35 -7.63 0.70 -1.94
N SER A 36 -6.78 1.00 -0.96
CA SER A 36 -5.55 0.24 -0.72
C SER A 36 -5.86 -1.21 -0.30
N ALA A 37 -6.95 -1.43 0.44
CA ALA A 37 -7.36 -2.76 0.87
C ALA A 37 -7.85 -3.63 -0.30
N VAL A 38 -8.65 -3.06 -1.20
CA VAL A 38 -9.11 -3.73 -2.43
C VAL A 38 -7.92 -4.01 -3.34
N THR A 39 -7.06 -3.01 -3.58
CA THR A 39 -5.90 -3.14 -4.46
C THR A 39 -4.96 -4.24 -3.99
N SER A 40 -4.54 -4.21 -2.72
CA SER A 40 -3.65 -5.23 -2.14
C SER A 40 -4.28 -6.63 -2.15
N THR A 41 -5.60 -6.75 -1.97
CA THR A 41 -6.29 -8.04 -2.06
C THR A 41 -6.32 -8.59 -3.49
N LEU A 42 -6.61 -7.75 -4.48
CA LEU A 42 -6.63 -8.16 -5.90
C LEU A 42 -5.22 -8.54 -6.38
N VAL A 43 -4.22 -7.76 -5.99
CA VAL A 43 -2.82 -8.03 -6.28
C VAL A 43 -2.36 -9.33 -5.59
N ALA A 44 -2.72 -9.59 -4.33
CA ALA A 44 -2.41 -10.86 -3.66
C ALA A 44 -3.04 -12.07 -4.36
N LYS A 45 -4.28 -11.93 -4.87
CA LYS A 45 -4.97 -12.97 -5.66
C LYS A 45 -4.26 -13.31 -6.98
N THR A 46 -3.30 -12.51 -7.44
CA THR A 46 -2.49 -12.85 -8.61
C THR A 46 -1.56 -14.05 -8.36
N GLY A 47 -1.24 -14.35 -7.11
CA GLY A 47 -0.24 -15.36 -6.75
C GLY A 47 1.20 -14.94 -7.04
N LEU A 48 1.45 -13.73 -7.53
CA LEU A 48 2.78 -13.13 -7.66
C LEU A 48 3.22 -12.54 -6.32
N ASN A 49 4.52 -12.34 -6.11
CA ASN A 49 5.02 -11.79 -4.86
C ASN A 49 4.46 -10.38 -4.61
N VAL A 50 4.02 -10.12 -3.39
CA VAL A 50 3.46 -8.81 -2.99
C VAL A 50 4.18 -8.32 -1.75
N LEU A 51 4.70 -7.09 -1.82
CA LEU A 51 5.19 -6.37 -0.66
C LEU A 51 4.20 -5.27 -0.26
N CYS A 52 3.53 -5.46 0.87
CA CYS A 52 2.74 -4.40 1.49
C CYS A 52 3.67 -3.45 2.26
N VAL A 53 3.56 -2.14 2.01
CA VAL A 53 4.34 -1.12 2.70
C VAL A 53 3.41 -0.24 3.52
N GLU A 54 3.63 -0.21 4.82
CA GLU A 54 2.98 0.74 5.71
C GLU A 54 3.87 1.99 5.85
N MET A 55 3.31 3.17 5.54
CA MET A 55 4.05 4.44 5.53
C MET A 55 3.31 5.52 6.31
N PRO A 56 3.35 5.51 7.65
CA PRO A 56 2.67 6.51 8.46
C PRO A 56 3.36 7.88 8.39
N ILE A 57 2.55 8.95 8.38
CA ILE A 57 2.96 10.34 8.60
C ILE A 57 1.89 10.98 9.48
N HIS A 58 2.18 11.22 10.76
CA HIS A 58 1.23 11.83 11.73
C HIS A 58 -0.19 11.25 11.69
N GLN A 59 -0.32 9.96 11.36
CA GLN A 59 -1.62 9.36 11.14
C GLN A 59 -2.35 9.12 12.45
N ALA A 60 -3.67 9.26 12.41
CA ALA A 60 -4.53 8.84 13.51
C ALA A 60 -4.27 7.35 13.81
N LYS A 61 -4.16 7.01 15.10
CA LYS A 61 -3.89 5.63 15.56
C LYS A 61 -4.86 4.60 14.99
N SER A 62 -6.11 5.00 14.72
CA SER A 62 -7.15 4.16 14.13
C SER A 62 -6.91 3.77 12.67
N HIS A 63 -6.17 4.57 11.89
CA HIS A 63 -5.82 4.22 10.50
C HIS A 63 -4.66 3.23 10.48
N VAL A 64 -3.69 3.44 11.36
CA VAL A 64 -2.56 2.53 11.58
C VAL A 64 -3.04 1.14 12.01
N SER A 65 -3.95 1.07 12.98
CA SER A 65 -4.50 -0.23 13.43
C SER A 65 -5.23 -0.98 12.31
N ARG A 66 -6.02 -0.28 11.49
CA ARG A 66 -6.72 -0.88 10.34
C ARG A 66 -5.77 -1.39 9.26
N ALA A 67 -4.69 -0.64 8.98
CA ALA A 67 -3.67 -1.07 8.04
C ALA A 67 -3.00 -2.37 8.53
N HIS A 68 -2.63 -2.43 9.82
CA HIS A 68 -2.02 -3.62 10.43
C HIS A 68 -2.95 -4.83 10.40
N GLU A 69 -4.22 -4.65 10.79
CA GLU A 69 -5.22 -5.72 10.77
C GLU A 69 -5.42 -6.27 9.35
N HIS A 70 -5.51 -5.37 8.35
CA HIS A 70 -5.65 -5.78 6.95
C HIS A 70 -4.42 -6.54 6.43
N ILE A 71 -3.21 -6.03 6.71
CA ILE A 71 -1.97 -6.72 6.33
C ILE A 71 -1.90 -8.11 6.98
N ALA A 72 -2.22 -8.21 8.28
CA ALA A 72 -2.23 -9.49 8.98
C ALA A 72 -3.23 -10.47 8.36
N LEU A 73 -4.41 -10.00 7.95
CA LEU A 73 -5.40 -10.81 7.25
C LEU A 73 -4.89 -11.27 5.87
N LEU A 74 -4.22 -10.40 5.11
CA LEU A 74 -3.64 -10.77 3.82
C LEU A 74 -2.59 -11.86 3.98
N LYS A 75 -1.62 -11.70 4.90
CA LYS A 75 -0.57 -12.68 5.17
C LYS A 75 -1.12 -14.03 5.62
N LYS A 76 -2.26 -14.05 6.32
CA LYS A 76 -2.94 -15.29 6.71
C LYS A 76 -3.64 -15.99 5.54
N ARG A 77 -4.06 -15.23 4.52
CA ARG A 77 -4.84 -15.73 3.38
C ARG A 77 -4.00 -16.09 2.16
N PHE A 78 -2.80 -15.53 2.06
CA PHE A 78 -1.96 -15.57 0.88
C PHE A 78 -0.48 -15.71 1.30
N ASP A 79 0.15 -16.82 0.92
CA ASP A 79 1.55 -17.11 1.27
C ASP A 79 2.56 -16.24 0.50
N ASN A 80 2.12 -15.59 -0.57
CA ASN A 80 2.90 -14.69 -1.43
C ASN A 80 2.90 -13.22 -0.96
N VAL A 81 2.46 -12.95 0.27
CA VAL A 81 2.38 -11.59 0.81
C VAL A 81 3.40 -11.38 1.92
N ASP A 82 4.30 -10.45 1.67
CA ASP A 82 5.21 -9.88 2.66
C ASP A 82 4.80 -8.46 3.04
N ALA A 83 5.34 -7.98 4.16
CA ALA A 83 5.06 -6.63 4.63
C ALA A 83 6.28 -5.98 5.27
N THR A 84 6.40 -4.68 5.10
CA THR A 84 7.38 -3.84 5.78
C THR A 84 6.76 -2.52 6.22
N ARG A 85 7.40 -1.87 7.17
CA ARG A 85 6.99 -0.57 7.71
C ARG A 85 8.12 0.43 7.52
N ALA A 86 7.81 1.57 6.92
CA ALA A 86 8.72 2.68 6.76
C ALA A 86 8.06 3.94 7.35
N ASP A 87 8.47 4.34 8.55
CA ASP A 87 7.96 5.55 9.17
C ASP A 87 8.48 6.78 8.42
N LEU A 88 7.58 7.49 7.74
CA LEU A 88 7.92 8.67 6.95
C LEU A 88 7.81 9.97 7.77
N THR A 89 7.40 9.89 9.03
CA THR A 89 7.31 11.06 9.92
C THR A 89 8.62 11.85 9.99
N PRO A 90 9.81 11.22 10.16
CA PRO A 90 11.07 11.97 10.21
C PRO A 90 11.40 12.64 8.88
N VAL A 91 11.16 11.94 7.75
CA VAL A 91 11.40 12.48 6.40
C VAL A 91 10.50 13.68 6.12
N PHE A 92 9.23 13.60 6.55
CA PHE A 92 8.27 14.69 6.39
C PHE A 92 8.64 15.91 7.25
N GLU A 93 9.08 15.71 8.49
CA GLU A 93 9.51 16.83 9.34
C GLU A 93 10.77 17.51 8.81
N GLU A 94 11.75 16.75 8.32
CA GLU A 94 12.94 17.33 7.68
C GLU A 94 12.59 18.02 6.35
N PHE A 95 11.64 17.48 5.59
CA PHE A 95 11.19 18.16 4.38
C PHE A 95 10.51 19.51 4.70
N LYS A 96 9.79 19.61 5.83
CA LYS A 96 9.17 20.86 6.26
C LYS A 96 10.20 21.92 6.62
N THR A 97 11.31 21.56 7.26
CA THR A 97 12.36 22.56 7.55
C THR A 97 12.87 23.17 6.25
N GLU A 98 13.28 22.36 5.29
CA GLU A 98 13.80 22.83 4.00
C GLU A 98 12.80 23.65 3.16
N VAL A 99 11.51 23.32 3.20
CA VAL A 99 10.49 24.01 2.40
C VAL A 99 9.96 25.28 3.06
N PHE A 100 9.90 25.33 4.39
CA PHE A 100 9.30 26.45 5.12
C PHE A 100 10.32 27.43 5.74
N LEU A 101 11.61 27.26 5.46
CA LEU A 101 12.69 28.13 5.96
C LEU A 101 12.66 29.59 5.45
N ASP A 102 11.80 29.94 4.47
CA ASP A 102 11.65 31.31 3.93
C ASP A 102 10.33 32.02 4.34
N GLY A 103 9.49 31.43 5.20
CA GLY A 103 8.12 31.93 5.45
C GLY A 103 7.87 32.77 6.71
N ASP A 104 8.62 32.56 7.80
CA ASP A 104 8.35 33.18 9.11
C ASP A 104 9.36 34.28 9.50
N GLN A 105 9.99 34.90 8.51
CA GLN A 105 10.65 36.21 8.63
C GLN A 105 9.74 37.31 8.06
N ALA A 106 8.48 37.34 8.46
CA ALA A 106 7.58 38.47 8.25
C ALA A 106 6.85 38.78 9.55
N GLN A 107 7.50 39.64 10.34
CA GLN A 107 6.99 40.60 11.33
C GLN A 107 5.70 40.29 12.09
#